data_AF-A0A7S4I605-F1
#
_entry.id   AF-A0A7S4I605-F1
#
_cell.length_a   1.000
_cell.length_b   1.000
_cell.length_c   1.000
_cell.angle_alpha   90.00
_cell.angle_beta   90.00
_cell.angle_gamma   90.00
#
_symmetry.space_group_name_H-M   'P 1'
#
loop_
_entity.id
_entity.type
_entity.pdbx_description
1 polymer ?
#
loop_
_entity_poly.entity_id
_entity_poly.type
_entity_poly.pdbx_seq_one_letter_code
_entity_poly.pdbx_strand_id
1 'polypeptide(L)'
;MSESGNMHGMPVGLLMAGWEDELERATIPDLEWLDDGDGSPAPRLNSDSIVYVGLRDVDRAERSALRQLNICTFTMHDIDCHGIGAVMSMDLGHLPQYDPKRPLHLSCDIDAIDPVHAPATGTAVRGGLTYREAHYIAESVARSGALGSVEMVELNPTLSDGERSCDTVELGLGVLTSLLGKSII
;
A
#
# COMPACT_ATOMS: atom_id res chain seq x y z
N MET A 1 12.61 1.57 -15.39
CA MET A 1 13.34 0.78 -14.37
C MET A 1 13.65 1.65 -13.16
N SER A 2 13.60 1.08 -11.95
CA SER A 2 13.94 1.79 -10.70
C SER A 2 15.40 2.25 -10.71
N GLU A 3 15.69 3.44 -10.17
CA GLU A 3 17.05 3.98 -10.07
C GLU A 3 17.92 3.20 -9.06
N SER A 4 17.30 2.55 -8.07
CA SER A 4 18.01 1.82 -7.01
C SER A 4 18.31 0.36 -7.36
N GLY A 5 17.55 -0.23 -8.29
CA GLY A 5 17.59 -1.67 -8.57
C GLY A 5 16.96 -2.54 -7.48
N ASN A 6 16.36 -1.96 -6.43
CA ASN A 6 15.72 -2.73 -5.36
C ASN A 6 14.34 -3.22 -5.79
N MET A 7 14.10 -4.53 -5.72
CA MET A 7 12.84 -5.13 -6.17
C MET A 7 11.63 -4.82 -5.29
N HIS A 8 11.82 -4.40 -4.03
CA HIS A 8 10.71 -4.09 -3.12
C HIS A 8 9.82 -2.92 -3.59
N GLY A 9 10.35 -2.00 -4.40
CA GLY A 9 9.59 -0.90 -5.03
C GLY A 9 9.00 -1.22 -6.41
N MET A 10 9.20 -2.45 -6.91
CA MET A 10 8.72 -2.91 -8.21
C MET A 10 7.44 -3.76 -8.22
N PRO A 11 6.88 -4.31 -7.12
CA PRO A 11 5.81 -5.32 -7.20
C PRO A 11 4.58 -4.86 -7.98
N VAL A 12 4.11 -3.63 -7.73
CA VAL A 12 2.93 -3.10 -8.43
C VAL A 12 3.21 -2.93 -9.92
N GLY A 13 4.37 -2.37 -10.28
CA GLY A 13 4.77 -2.22 -11.68
C GLY A 13 4.75 -3.53 -12.45
N LEU A 14 5.17 -4.64 -11.83
CA LEU A 14 5.14 -5.98 -12.43
C LEU A 14 3.72 -6.53 -12.67
N LEU A 15 2.76 -6.11 -11.85
CA LEU A 15 1.38 -6.59 -11.87
C LEU A 15 0.41 -5.66 -12.62
N MET A 16 0.79 -4.43 -12.95
CA MET A 16 -0.11 -3.49 -13.63
C MET A 16 -0.41 -3.90 -15.07
N ALA A 17 -1.69 -3.97 -15.41
CA ALA A 17 -2.16 -4.06 -16.79
C ALA A 17 -1.89 -2.76 -17.56
N GLY A 18 -1.43 -2.87 -18.81
CA GLY A 18 -1.15 -1.71 -19.67
C GLY A 18 0.21 -1.04 -19.39
N TRP A 19 1.05 -1.66 -18.56
CA TRP A 19 2.41 -1.20 -18.26
C TRP A 19 3.50 -2.16 -18.80
N GLU A 20 3.11 -3.07 -19.69
CA GLU A 20 3.96 -4.16 -20.16
C GLU A 20 5.06 -3.72 -21.12
N ASP A 21 4.84 -2.68 -21.93
CA ASP A 21 5.82 -2.18 -22.90
C ASP A 21 6.95 -1.37 -22.24
N GLU A 22 6.67 -0.76 -21.08
CA GLU A 22 7.63 0.03 -20.29
C GLU A 22 8.50 -0.83 -19.38
N LEU A 23 8.01 -2.02 -19.03
CA LEU A 23 8.86 -3.11 -18.58
C LEU A 23 9.51 -3.65 -19.85
N GLU A 24 10.80 -3.42 -20.06
CA GLU A 24 11.55 -4.24 -21.02
C GLU A 24 11.44 -5.70 -20.52
N ARG A 25 10.34 -6.40 -20.82
CA ARG A 25 10.08 -7.81 -20.47
C ARG A 25 10.97 -8.70 -21.34
N ALA A 26 12.26 -8.41 -21.32
CA ALA A 26 13.23 -9.47 -21.20
C ALA A 26 12.86 -10.17 -19.89
N THR A 27 12.18 -11.31 -20.02
CA THR A 27 11.85 -12.28 -18.98
C THR A 27 12.78 -12.10 -17.79
N ILE A 28 12.27 -11.50 -16.71
CA ILE A 28 13.07 -11.39 -15.49
C ILE A 28 13.30 -12.85 -15.06
N PRO A 29 14.57 -13.30 -14.98
CA PRO A 29 14.84 -14.70 -14.64
C PRO A 29 14.11 -15.08 -13.35
N ASP A 30 13.51 -16.27 -13.34
CA ASP A 30 12.73 -16.83 -12.23
C ASP A 30 11.34 -16.18 -11.99
N LEU A 31 10.92 -15.24 -12.85
CA LEU A 31 9.58 -14.65 -12.86
C LEU A 31 8.77 -14.98 -14.14
N GLU A 32 9.15 -16.03 -14.87
CA GLU A 32 8.46 -16.49 -16.09
C GLU A 32 6.98 -16.80 -15.85
N TRP A 33 6.62 -17.18 -14.63
CA TRP A 33 5.24 -17.46 -14.24
C TRP A 33 4.34 -16.22 -14.22
N LEU A 34 4.92 -15.01 -14.28
CA LEU A 34 4.18 -13.75 -14.46
C LEU A 34 3.90 -13.42 -15.94
N ASP A 35 4.44 -14.21 -16.87
CA ASP A 35 4.18 -14.09 -18.30
C ASP A 35 3.06 -15.04 -18.73
N ASP A 36 2.35 -14.70 -19.80
CA ASP A 36 1.30 -15.54 -20.40
C ASP A 36 1.89 -16.76 -21.18
N GLY A 37 3.10 -17.19 -20.84
CA GLY A 37 3.93 -18.11 -21.62
C GLY A 37 3.38 -19.53 -21.76
N ASP A 38 2.47 -19.95 -20.88
CA ASP A 38 1.75 -21.23 -20.94
C ASP A 38 0.31 -21.07 -21.45
N GLY A 39 -0.10 -19.86 -21.86
CA GLY A 39 -1.44 -19.52 -22.29
C GLY A 39 -2.45 -19.30 -21.14
N SER A 40 -2.02 -19.39 -19.88
CA SER A 40 -2.81 -18.92 -18.75
C SER A 40 -2.72 -17.40 -18.64
N PRO A 41 -3.81 -16.71 -18.28
CA PRO A 41 -3.78 -15.27 -18.08
C PRO A 41 -2.92 -14.98 -16.85
N ALA A 42 -1.83 -14.25 -17.07
CA ALA A 42 -0.98 -13.79 -16.00
C ALA A 42 -1.78 -12.89 -15.02
N PRO A 43 -1.44 -12.90 -13.72
CA PRO A 43 -2.10 -12.04 -12.76
C PRO A 43 -1.85 -10.57 -13.12
N ARG A 44 -2.92 -9.81 -13.31
CA ARG A 44 -2.87 -8.38 -13.63
C ARG A 44 -3.85 -7.58 -12.77
N LEU A 45 -3.42 -6.39 -12.38
CA LEU A 45 -4.22 -5.37 -11.71
C LEU A 45 -4.56 -4.27 -12.71
N ASN A 46 -5.83 -3.93 -12.81
CA ASN A 46 -6.25 -2.74 -13.54
C ASN A 46 -6.00 -1.49 -12.70
N SER A 47 -5.76 -0.34 -13.34
CA SER A 47 -5.50 0.91 -12.62
C SER A 47 -6.67 1.43 -11.79
N ASP A 48 -7.90 1.02 -12.13
CA ASP A 48 -9.13 1.28 -11.37
C ASP A 48 -9.30 0.39 -10.13
N SER A 49 -8.39 -0.56 -9.94
CA SER A 49 -8.46 -1.58 -8.89
C SER A 49 -7.47 -1.33 -7.76
N ILE A 50 -6.74 -0.21 -7.80
CA ILE A 50 -5.72 0.18 -6.84
C ILE A 50 -5.89 1.64 -6.44
N VAL A 51 -5.75 1.90 -5.14
CA VAL A 51 -5.72 3.25 -4.55
C VAL A 51 -4.53 3.32 -3.60
N TYR A 52 -3.74 4.38 -3.71
CA TYR A 52 -2.69 4.65 -2.71
C TYR A 52 -3.17 5.68 -1.71
N VAL A 53 -2.83 5.48 -0.43
CA VAL A 53 -3.12 6.41 0.67
C VAL A 53 -1.85 6.67 1.46
N GLY A 54 -1.52 7.93 1.70
CA GLY A 54 -0.36 8.33 2.50
C GLY A 54 0.94 8.51 1.70
N LEU A 55 0.86 8.66 0.38
CA LEU A 55 2.05 8.91 -0.45
C LEU A 55 2.73 10.22 -0.05
N ARG A 56 4.06 10.18 0.12
CA ARG A 56 4.87 11.37 0.47
C ARG A 56 6.27 11.37 -0.11
N ASP A 57 6.86 10.20 -0.31
CA ASP A 57 8.12 10.04 -1.02
C ASP A 57 7.86 9.18 -2.26
N VAL A 58 7.84 9.81 -3.43
CA VAL A 58 7.51 9.16 -4.70
C VAL A 58 8.51 9.65 -5.72
N ASP A 59 9.22 8.70 -6.33
CA ASP A 59 10.25 9.00 -7.29
C ASP A 59 9.65 9.56 -8.60
N ARG A 60 10.52 10.01 -9.50
CA ARG A 60 10.08 10.64 -10.75
C ARG A 60 9.38 9.65 -11.69
N ALA A 61 9.86 8.42 -11.75
CA ALA A 61 9.35 7.38 -12.62
C ALA A 61 7.99 6.88 -12.13
N GLU A 62 7.86 6.59 -10.83
CA GLU A 62 6.62 6.23 -10.15
C GLU A 62 5.56 7.31 -10.33
N ARG A 63 5.93 8.59 -10.15
CA ARG A 63 5.00 9.71 -10.37
C ARG A 63 4.51 9.78 -11.82
N SER A 64 5.38 9.47 -12.78
CA SER A 64 4.99 9.39 -14.19
C SER A 64 4.03 8.23 -14.41
N ALA A 65 4.32 7.06 -13.85
CA ALA A 65 3.50 5.86 -13.96
C ALA A 65 2.09 6.05 -13.37
N LEU A 66 2.01 6.58 -12.14
CA LEU A 66 0.74 6.88 -11.47
C LEU A 66 -0.15 7.81 -12.31
N ARG A 67 0.46 8.81 -12.97
CA ARG A 67 -0.26 9.75 -13.84
C ARG A 67 -0.67 9.14 -15.17
N GLN A 68 0.20 8.36 -15.80
CA GLN A 68 -0.07 7.73 -17.10
C GLN A 68 -1.16 6.65 -16.97
N LEU A 69 -1.12 5.86 -15.91
CA LEU A 69 -2.11 4.81 -15.61
C LEU A 69 -3.40 5.37 -14.99
N ASN A 70 -3.41 6.65 -14.61
CA ASN A 70 -4.52 7.30 -13.92
C ASN A 70 -4.94 6.56 -12.64
N ILE A 71 -3.95 6.13 -11.85
CA ILE A 71 -4.16 5.46 -10.56
C ILE A 71 -4.66 6.49 -9.54
N CYS A 72 -5.70 6.14 -8.79
CA CYS A 72 -6.20 6.98 -7.72
C CYS A 72 -5.17 7.05 -6.59
N THR A 73 -4.83 8.27 -6.14
CA THR A 73 -3.82 8.48 -5.12
C THR A 73 -4.24 9.58 -4.16
N PHE A 74 -4.01 9.34 -2.87
CA PHE A 74 -4.15 10.30 -1.79
C PHE A 74 -2.78 10.45 -1.11
N THR A 75 -2.20 11.63 -1.28
CA THR A 75 -0.95 12.02 -0.64
C THR A 75 -1.17 12.45 0.80
N MET A 76 -0.09 12.61 1.57
CA MET A 76 -0.18 13.25 2.88
C MET A 76 -0.76 14.67 2.82
N HIS A 77 -0.59 15.38 1.71
CA HIS A 77 -1.22 16.69 1.50
C HIS A 77 -2.75 16.61 1.40
N ASP A 78 -3.28 15.55 0.78
CA ASP A 78 -4.72 15.32 0.69
C ASP A 78 -5.30 14.98 2.07
N ILE A 79 -4.54 14.23 2.87
CA ILE A 79 -4.89 13.93 4.27
C ILE A 79 -4.87 15.21 5.12
N ASP A 80 -3.87 16.07 4.95
CA ASP A 80 -3.81 17.37 5.65
C ASP A 80 -5.00 18.27 5.28
N CYS A 81 -5.40 18.27 4.00
CA CYS A 81 -6.49 19.13 3.51
C CYS A 81 -7.89 18.63 3.91
N HIS A 82 -8.11 17.31 3.87
CA HIS A 82 -9.44 16.73 3.98
C HIS A 82 -9.67 15.94 5.28
N GLY A 83 -8.59 15.56 5.97
CA GLY A 83 -8.59 14.62 7.07
C GLY A 83 -8.74 13.17 6.59
N ILE A 84 -8.16 12.24 7.36
CA ILE A 84 -8.18 10.80 7.01
C ILE A 84 -9.60 10.24 6.83
N GLY A 85 -10.58 10.78 7.55
CA GLY A 85 -11.96 10.34 7.48
C GLY A 85 -12.61 10.56 6.11
N ALA A 86 -12.38 11.73 5.52
CA ALA A 86 -12.88 12.06 4.20
C ALA A 86 -12.11 11.27 3.13
N VAL A 87 -10.79 11.14 3.27
CA VAL A 87 -9.95 10.34 2.37
C VAL A 87 -10.42 8.90 2.29
N MET A 88 -10.61 8.23 3.44
CA MET A 88 -11.11 6.85 3.47
C MET A 88 -12.53 6.71 2.92
N SER A 89 -13.37 7.74 3.06
CA SER A 89 -14.71 7.73 2.47
C SER A 89 -14.67 7.83 0.94
N MET A 90 -13.72 8.60 0.40
CA MET A 90 -13.48 8.71 -1.05
C MET A 90 -12.86 7.42 -1.61
N ASP A 91 -11.85 6.87 -0.94
CA ASP A 91 -11.19 5.61 -1.30
C ASP A 91 -12.17 4.42 -1.32
N LEU A 92 -12.80 4.14 -0.18
CA LEU A 92 -13.78 3.04 -0.07
C LEU A 92 -15.05 3.30 -0.90
N GLY A 93 -15.28 4.54 -1.33
CA GLY A 93 -16.31 4.88 -2.30
C GLY A 93 -15.88 4.67 -3.75
N HIS A 94 -14.58 4.67 -4.06
CA HIS A 94 -14.04 4.55 -5.41
C HIS A 94 -14.03 3.10 -5.89
N LEU A 95 -13.42 2.18 -5.13
CA LEU A 95 -13.24 0.79 -5.54
C LEU A 95 -14.58 0.06 -5.85
N PRO A 96 -15.65 0.21 -5.05
CA PRO A 96 -16.92 -0.47 -5.34
C PRO A 96 -17.68 0.08 -6.56
N GLN A 97 -17.32 1.27 -7.09
CA GLN A 97 -17.96 1.80 -8.31
C GLN A 97 -17.73 0.91 -9.52
N TYR A 98 -16.62 0.17 -9.53
CA TYR A 98 -16.24 -0.73 -10.61
C TYR A 98 -16.80 -2.15 -10.39
N ASP A 99 -16.75 -2.64 -9.15
CA ASP A 99 -17.33 -3.94 -8.77
C ASP A 99 -17.69 -3.98 -7.27
N PRO A 100 -18.98 -3.87 -6.90
CA PRO A 100 -19.41 -3.84 -5.51
C PRO A 100 -19.14 -5.12 -4.70
N LYS A 101 -18.83 -6.25 -5.36
CA LYS A 101 -18.60 -7.55 -4.71
C LYS A 101 -17.13 -7.91 -4.60
N ARG A 102 -16.23 -7.05 -5.07
CA ARG A 102 -14.80 -7.32 -5.09
C ARG A 102 -14.25 -7.35 -3.67
N PRO A 103 -13.50 -8.41 -3.29
CA PRO A 103 -12.79 -8.40 -2.02
C PRO A 103 -11.68 -7.35 -2.03
N LEU A 104 -11.52 -6.66 -0.91
CA LEU A 104 -10.45 -5.69 -0.70
C LEU A 104 -9.20 -6.42 -0.21
N HIS A 105 -8.07 -6.14 -0.87
CA HIS A 105 -6.75 -6.46 -0.35
C HIS A 105 -6.13 -5.18 0.22
N LEU A 106 -5.66 -5.22 1.46
CA LEU A 106 -4.89 -4.12 2.04
C LEU A 106 -3.41 -4.50 2.11
N SER A 107 -2.59 -3.86 1.28
CA SER A 107 -1.14 -3.91 1.41
C SER A 107 -0.70 -2.73 2.29
N CYS A 108 -0.20 -3.03 3.48
CA CYS A 108 0.20 -2.03 4.46
C CYS A 108 1.71 -2.05 4.64
N ASP A 109 2.38 -1.06 4.07
CA ASP A 109 3.75 -0.74 4.44
C ASP A 109 3.75 -0.03 5.81
N ILE A 110 4.48 -0.57 6.79
CA ILE A 110 4.58 0.07 8.11
C ILE A 110 5.25 1.45 8.01
N ASP A 111 6.06 1.68 6.97
CA ASP A 111 6.69 2.96 6.72
C ASP A 111 5.72 4.05 6.27
N ALA A 112 4.46 3.73 5.95
CA ALA A 112 3.43 4.74 5.71
C ALA A 112 3.15 5.57 6.97
N ILE A 113 3.44 5.00 8.15
CA ILE A 113 3.24 5.62 9.46
C ILE A 113 4.47 6.45 9.82
N ASP A 114 4.25 7.60 10.45
CA ASP A 114 5.35 8.50 10.83
C ASP A 114 6.39 7.77 11.71
N PRO A 115 7.70 7.99 11.50
CA PRO A 115 8.77 7.36 12.27
C PRO A 115 8.73 7.65 13.78
N VAL A 116 7.97 8.65 14.23
CA VAL A 116 7.67 8.85 15.66
C VAL A 116 6.90 7.66 16.25
N HIS A 117 6.12 6.95 15.44
CA HIS A 117 5.34 5.79 15.84
C HIS A 117 5.88 4.46 15.28
N ALA A 118 6.49 4.47 14.08
CA ALA A 118 7.03 3.29 13.41
C ALA A 118 8.52 3.44 13.06
N PRO A 119 9.42 3.59 14.05
CA PRO A 119 10.86 3.81 13.78
C PRO A 119 11.60 2.58 13.23
N ALA A 120 11.07 1.36 13.36
CA ALA A 120 11.75 0.12 12.99
C ALA A 120 11.42 -0.35 11.56
N THR A 121 11.78 0.46 10.56
CA THR A 121 11.61 0.19 9.12
C THR A 121 12.82 0.66 8.30
N GLY A 122 13.01 0.09 7.11
CA GLY A 122 14.11 0.41 6.19
C GLY A 122 14.08 1.82 5.62
N THR A 123 12.88 2.39 5.42
CA THR A 123 12.68 3.66 4.69
C THR A 123 11.87 4.66 5.51
N ALA A 124 12.39 5.03 6.68
CA ALA A 124 11.70 5.94 7.59
C ALA A 124 11.66 7.41 7.08
N VAL A 125 10.53 7.86 6.53
CA VAL A 125 10.31 9.24 6.05
C VAL A 125 9.39 10.02 6.98
N ARG A 126 9.76 11.23 7.42
CA ARG A 126 8.91 12.08 8.28
C ARG A 126 7.66 12.59 7.58
N GLY A 127 6.65 12.94 8.37
CA GLY A 127 5.36 13.45 7.89
C GLY A 127 4.45 12.34 7.38
N GLY A 128 4.51 11.17 8.02
CA GLY A 128 3.63 10.03 7.71
C GLY A 128 2.32 10.06 8.50
N LEU A 129 1.55 8.98 8.40
CA LEU A 129 0.32 8.81 9.16
C LEU A 129 0.60 8.83 10.66
N THR A 130 -0.30 9.43 11.43
CA THR A 130 -0.28 9.29 12.89
C THR A 130 -0.79 7.91 13.32
N TYR A 131 -0.49 7.51 14.55
CA TYR A 131 -1.04 6.30 15.17
C TYR A 131 -2.57 6.20 14.99
N ARG A 132 -3.28 7.30 15.22
CA ARG A 132 -4.75 7.35 15.14
C ARG A 132 -5.26 7.20 13.71
N GLU A 133 -4.56 7.76 12.73
CA GLU A 133 -4.94 7.65 11.32
C GLU A 133 -4.73 6.24 10.80
N ALA A 134 -3.64 5.57 11.17
CA ALA A 134 -3.40 4.17 10.84
C ALA A 134 -4.53 3.26 11.36
N HIS A 135 -4.91 3.43 12.63
CA HIS A 135 -6.04 2.72 13.22
C HIS A 135 -7.38 3.08 12.56
N TYR A 136 -7.59 4.35 12.20
CA TYR A 136 -8.80 4.77 11.51
C TYR A 136 -8.95 4.13 10.13
N ILE A 137 -7.86 4.02 9.35
CA ILE A 137 -7.83 3.28 8.08
C ILE A 137 -8.24 1.83 8.34
N ALA A 138 -7.60 1.17 9.31
CA ALA A 138 -7.86 -0.22 9.65
C ALA A 138 -9.33 -0.48 10.05
N GLU A 139 -9.88 0.35 10.93
CA GLU A 139 -11.28 0.25 11.34
C GLU A 139 -12.23 0.54 10.17
N SER A 140 -11.90 1.49 9.28
CA SER A 140 -12.73 1.80 8.11
C SER A 140 -12.78 0.64 7.12
N VAL A 141 -11.62 0.02 6.89
CA VAL A 141 -11.49 -1.19 6.09
C VAL A 141 -12.26 -2.36 6.73
N ALA A 142 -12.11 -2.60 8.04
CA ALA A 142 -12.85 -3.64 8.75
C ALA A 142 -14.37 -3.43 8.65
N ARG A 143 -14.85 -2.19 8.87
CA ARG A 143 -16.27 -1.83 8.77
C ARG A 143 -16.85 -1.96 7.37
N SER A 144 -16.04 -1.91 6.32
CA SER A 144 -16.51 -2.14 4.95
C SER A 144 -17.07 -3.55 4.75
N GLY A 145 -16.62 -4.52 5.56
CA GLY A 145 -16.96 -5.94 5.40
C GLY A 145 -16.38 -6.59 4.14
N ALA A 146 -15.56 -5.86 3.38
CA ALA A 146 -15.00 -6.31 2.10
C ALA A 146 -13.57 -6.86 2.22
N LEU A 147 -12.89 -6.71 3.36
CA LEU A 147 -11.52 -7.17 3.54
C LEU A 147 -11.40 -8.69 3.30
N GLY A 148 -10.72 -9.07 2.22
CA GLY A 148 -10.44 -10.45 1.86
C GLY A 148 -9.04 -10.90 2.25
N SER A 149 -8.06 -10.00 2.22
CA SER A 149 -6.67 -10.30 2.59
C SER A 149 -5.93 -9.04 3.03
N VAL A 150 -4.86 -9.22 3.81
CA VAL A 150 -3.99 -8.15 4.29
C VAL A 150 -2.54 -8.62 4.30
N GLU A 151 -1.61 -7.73 3.99
CA GLU A 151 -0.21 -7.86 4.33
C GLU A 151 0.29 -6.67 5.15
N MET A 152 1.22 -6.93 6.07
CA MET A 152 1.94 -5.92 6.84
C MET A 152 3.43 -6.13 6.56
N VAL A 153 4.05 -5.18 5.86
CA VAL A 153 5.40 -5.33 5.29
C VAL A 153 6.37 -4.28 5.87
N GLU A 154 7.66 -4.42 5.53
CA GLU A 154 8.78 -3.53 5.90
C GLU A 154 9.03 -3.32 7.40
N LEU A 155 8.41 -4.14 8.25
CA LEU A 155 8.71 -4.17 9.67
C LEU A 155 10.06 -4.86 9.91
N ASN A 156 11.03 -4.10 10.41
CA ASN A 156 12.37 -4.60 10.72
C ASN A 156 12.82 -4.19 12.14
N PRO A 157 12.61 -5.05 13.16
CA PRO A 157 12.95 -4.75 14.56
C PRO A 157 14.45 -4.56 14.82
N THR A 158 15.32 -4.92 13.87
CA THR A 158 16.77 -4.79 14.03
C THR A 158 17.30 -3.38 13.71
N LEU A 159 16.46 -2.53 13.11
CA LEU A 159 16.84 -1.16 12.70
C LEU A 159 16.61 -0.10 13.80
N SER A 160 16.03 -0.50 14.94
CA SER A 160 15.81 0.38 16.09
C SER A 160 16.30 -0.24 17.40
N ASP A 161 16.40 0.58 18.44
CA ASP A 161 16.72 0.16 19.80
C ASP A 161 15.49 -0.44 20.50
N GLY A 162 15.74 -1.26 21.54
CA GLY A 162 14.76 -2.21 22.09
C GLY A 162 13.35 -1.66 22.30
N GLU A 163 13.19 -0.55 23.03
CA GLU A 163 11.88 0.05 23.29
C GLU A 163 11.18 0.52 22.00
N ARG A 164 11.90 1.16 21.09
CA ARG A 164 11.36 1.68 19.83
C ARG A 164 11.03 0.60 18.81
N SER A 165 11.77 -0.50 18.83
CA SER A 165 11.42 -1.69 18.05
C SER A 165 10.15 -2.34 18.57
N CYS A 166 9.95 -2.39 19.89
CA CYS A 166 8.69 -2.85 20.48
C CYS A 166 7.52 -1.97 20.06
N ASP A 167 7.66 -0.64 20.08
CA ASP A 167 6.60 0.29 19.65
C ASP A 167 6.11 -0.01 18.22
N THR A 168 7.04 -0.27 17.29
CA THR A 168 6.68 -0.58 15.89
C THR A 168 5.94 -1.92 15.78
N VAL A 169 6.38 -2.93 16.53
CA VAL A 169 5.72 -4.25 16.59
C VAL A 169 4.32 -4.15 17.18
N GLU A 170 4.18 -3.45 18.30
CA GLU A 170 2.89 -3.25 18.97
C GLU A 170 1.92 -2.46 18.10
N LEU A 171 2.41 -1.43 17.39
CA LEU A 171 1.65 -0.69 16.40
C LEU A 171 1.16 -1.60 15.26
N GLY A 172 2.06 -2.38 14.64
CA GLY A 172 1.68 -3.30 13.57
C GLY A 172 0.63 -4.32 14.02
N LEU A 173 0.79 -4.91 15.21
CA LEU A 173 -0.21 -5.78 15.82
C LEU A 173 -1.53 -5.05 16.13
N GLY A 174 -1.46 -3.80 16.58
CA GLY A 174 -2.61 -2.94 16.82
C GLY A 174 -3.42 -2.69 15.55
N VAL A 175 -2.76 -2.34 14.46
CA VAL A 175 -3.38 -2.11 13.15
C VAL A 175 -4.02 -3.41 12.64
N LEU A 176 -3.31 -4.53 12.69
CA LEU A 176 -3.83 -5.84 12.28
C LEU A 176 -5.05 -6.27 13.11
N THR A 177 -5.02 -6.09 14.44
CA THR A 177 -6.18 -6.41 15.27
C THR A 177 -7.38 -5.51 14.97
N SER A 178 -7.15 -4.24 14.62
CA SER A 178 -8.22 -3.31 14.22
C SER A 178 -8.83 -3.72 12.88
N LEU A 179 -8.01 -4.18 11.93
CA LEU A 179 -8.48 -4.77 10.65
C LEU A 179 -9.35 -6.01 10.86
N LEU A 180 -9.08 -6.78 11.91
CA LEU A 180 -9.87 -7.95 12.30
C LEU A 180 -11.12 -7.60 13.15
N GLY A 181 -11.45 -6.31 13.27
CA GLY A 181 -12.67 -5.84 13.92
C GLY A 181 -12.54 -5.48 15.40
N LYS A 182 -11.32 -5.37 15.95
CA LYS A 182 -11.13 -4.78 17.28
C LYS A 182 -11.53 -3.31 17.24
N SER A 183 -12.57 -2.96 17.99
CA SER A 183 -13.01 -1.59 18.23
C SER A 183 -12.82 -1.21 19.69
N ILE A 184 -12.86 0.10 19.98
CA ILE A 184 -12.81 0.62 21.35
C ILE A 184 -14.10 0.29 22.12
N ILE A 185 -15.24 0.21 21.41
CA ILE A 185 -16.59 -0.05 21.94
C ILE A 185 -17.33 -1.08 21.09
#